data_AF-A0A9W4NC67-F1
#
_entry.id   AF-A0A9W4NC67-F1
#
_cell.length_a   1.000
_cell.length_b   1.000
_cell.length_c   1.000
_cell.angle_alpha   90.00
_cell.angle_beta   90.00
_cell.angle_gamma   90.00
#
_symmetry.space_group_name_H-M   'P 1'
#
loop_
_entity.id
_entity.type
_entity.pdbx_description
1 polymer ?
#
loop_
_entity_poly.entity_id
_entity_poly.type
_entity_poly.pdbx_seq_one_letter_code
_entity_poly.pdbx_strand_id
1 'polypeptide(L)'
;MISHNSEPGEEPDHLNRLIRLIYSSHKPTFTKAELERVGVTTGSFDIWNAAFMSDSRKCLFTPFDEEELRRWTIPADMAQWESMRERLDLKEVDANSQLALSPSPSEIRKGIKDIMAYLNTNFMFRSIGSTKLCSALGWTVIDPRSVDSRNKDFLFSGHGTKVGTTFPSWQVWSIQGWREKNPAGAGYQIGPSIRMIISTEAIGPCDRILLNEIGAIAECIAFRRRQQEFPPYPIIPILLLSLFGRRNGRIIQARYDVHSTKTELLISPLLSFWRKEDPSFEIFLRFMASCPPESCSLDQHLSRMSISGPPAGPDPEMFRGN
;
A
#
# COMPACT_ATOMS: atom_id res chain seq x y z
N MET A 1 -56.95 4.55 -2.76
CA MET A 1 -55.92 3.97 -1.89
C MET A 1 -54.58 4.16 -2.57
N ILE A 2 -53.79 5.11 -2.05
CA ILE A 2 -52.45 5.41 -2.56
C ILE A 2 -51.50 4.43 -1.89
N SER A 3 -50.89 3.55 -2.68
CA SER A 3 -49.82 2.66 -2.25
C SER A 3 -48.51 3.43 -2.27
N HIS A 4 -48.02 3.81 -1.08
CA HIS A 4 -46.64 4.26 -0.91
C HIS A 4 -45.70 3.07 -1.12
N ASN A 5 -45.09 2.98 -2.30
CA ASN A 5 -43.82 2.26 -2.44
C ASN A 5 -42.71 3.20 -1.99
N SER A 6 -42.26 3.00 -0.76
CA SER A 6 -40.99 3.52 -0.28
C SER A 6 -39.87 2.80 -1.05
N GLU A 7 -39.15 3.52 -1.90
CA GLU A 7 -37.89 3.02 -2.46
C GLU A 7 -36.93 2.67 -1.29
N PRO A 8 -36.21 1.55 -1.38
CA PRO A 8 -35.19 1.23 -0.37
C PRO A 8 -34.11 2.31 -0.46
N GLY A 9 -33.94 3.07 0.62
CA GLY A 9 -32.94 4.13 0.69
C GLY A 9 -31.55 3.55 0.38
N GLU A 10 -30.99 3.92 -0.76
CA GLU A 10 -29.61 3.60 -1.11
C GLU A 10 -28.71 4.13 0.02
N GLU A 11 -28.07 3.21 0.75
CA GLU A 11 -26.99 3.61 1.63
C GLU A 11 -25.94 4.35 0.78
N PRO A 12 -25.57 5.58 1.17
CA PRO A 12 -24.76 6.43 0.33
C PRO A 12 -23.34 5.88 0.25
N ASP A 13 -22.95 5.44 -0.96
CA ASP A 13 -21.62 4.89 -1.27
C ASP A 13 -20.50 5.75 -0.66
N HIS A 14 -19.86 5.21 0.39
CA HIS A 14 -18.82 5.90 1.14
C HIS A 14 -17.61 6.27 0.27
N LEU A 15 -17.32 5.48 -0.78
CA LEU A 15 -16.26 5.82 -1.73
C LEU A 15 -16.58 7.10 -2.50
N ASN A 16 -17.83 7.31 -2.91
CA ASN A 16 -18.25 8.53 -3.60
C ASN A 16 -18.15 9.75 -2.67
N ARG A 17 -18.47 9.59 -1.38
CA ARG A 17 -18.28 10.64 -0.37
C ARG A 17 -16.80 10.97 -0.17
N LEU A 18 -15.95 9.95 -0.08
CA LEU A 18 -14.51 10.12 0.06
C LEU A 18 -13.92 10.85 -1.16
N ILE A 19 -14.27 10.42 -2.37
CA ILE A 19 -13.88 11.08 -3.62
C ILE A 19 -14.33 12.54 -3.60
N ARG A 20 -15.61 12.83 -3.31
CA ARG A 20 -16.09 14.22 -3.22
C ARG A 20 -15.32 15.05 -2.19
N LEU A 21 -14.97 14.48 -1.04
CA LEU A 21 -14.14 15.15 -0.04
C LEU A 21 -12.76 15.50 -0.61
N ILE A 22 -12.10 14.57 -1.28
CA ILE A 22 -10.76 14.78 -1.89
C ILE A 22 -10.81 15.89 -2.96
N TYR A 23 -11.78 15.81 -3.88
CA TYR A 23 -11.90 16.79 -4.97
C TYR A 23 -12.33 18.18 -4.49
N SER A 24 -13.14 18.29 -3.43
CA SER A 24 -13.55 19.58 -2.86
C SER A 24 -12.59 20.15 -1.81
N SER A 25 -11.65 19.34 -1.28
CA SER A 25 -10.76 19.78 -0.20
C SER A 25 -9.71 20.80 -0.66
N HIS A 26 -9.51 21.82 0.16
CA HIS A 26 -8.37 22.75 0.12
C HIS A 26 -7.34 22.47 1.23
N LYS A 27 -7.54 21.39 2.01
CA LYS A 27 -6.63 20.97 3.08
C LYS A 27 -5.64 19.92 2.56
N PRO A 28 -4.35 20.00 2.95
CA PRO A 28 -3.32 19.05 2.51
C PRO A 28 -3.31 17.76 3.33
N THR A 29 -4.00 17.74 4.47
CA THR A 29 -4.06 16.60 5.39
C THR A 29 -5.44 16.43 5.99
N PHE A 30 -5.73 15.21 6.47
CA PHE A 30 -6.97 14.84 7.13
C PHE A 30 -6.69 14.16 8.47
N THR A 31 -7.45 14.55 9.47
CA THR A 31 -7.51 13.89 10.77
C THR A 31 -8.33 12.60 10.71
N LYS A 32 -8.14 11.71 11.67
CA LYS A 32 -8.95 10.49 11.84
C LYS A 32 -10.47 10.80 11.84
N ALA A 33 -10.90 11.79 12.62
CA ALA A 33 -12.30 12.17 12.71
C ALA A 33 -12.88 12.72 11.38
N GLU A 34 -12.07 13.37 10.54
CA GLU A 34 -12.52 13.82 9.21
C GLU A 34 -12.72 12.63 8.25
N LEU A 35 -11.84 11.63 8.32
CA LEU A 35 -11.91 10.41 7.52
C LEU A 35 -13.08 9.50 7.95
N GLU A 36 -13.33 9.37 9.25
CA GLU A 36 -14.43 8.55 9.78
C GLU A 36 -15.80 9.04 9.29
N ARG A 37 -15.99 10.36 9.14
CA ARG A 37 -17.24 10.95 8.60
C ARG A 37 -17.56 10.51 7.18
N VAL A 38 -16.57 10.09 6.41
CA VAL A 38 -16.73 9.61 5.03
C VAL A 38 -16.58 8.10 4.90
N GLY A 39 -16.63 7.36 6.01
CA GLY A 39 -16.59 5.89 6.00
C GLY A 39 -15.19 5.29 5.92
N VAL A 40 -14.15 6.08 6.28
CA VAL A 40 -12.77 5.63 6.36
C VAL A 40 -12.37 5.47 7.83
N THR A 41 -12.04 4.25 8.24
CA THR A 41 -11.51 3.96 9.58
C THR A 41 -9.99 3.92 9.53
N THR A 42 -9.33 4.36 10.61
CA THR A 42 -7.87 4.34 10.71
C THR A 42 -7.39 3.69 11.99
N GLY A 43 -6.39 2.82 11.81
CA GLY A 43 -5.61 2.17 12.86
C GLY A 43 -4.11 2.35 12.60
N SER A 44 -3.30 2.05 13.61
CA SER A 44 -1.85 1.96 13.49
C SER A 44 -1.41 0.51 13.59
N PHE A 45 -0.23 0.21 13.04
CA PHE A 45 0.43 -1.06 13.26
C PHE A 45 1.90 -0.87 13.56
N ASP A 46 2.47 -1.80 14.33
CA ASP A 46 3.89 -1.79 14.66
C ASP A 46 4.68 -2.59 13.61
N ILE A 47 5.46 -1.86 12.82
CA ILE A 47 6.35 -2.40 11.78
C ILE A 47 7.50 -3.25 12.34
N TRP A 48 7.80 -3.15 13.64
CA TRP A 48 8.85 -3.91 14.30
C TRP A 48 8.31 -5.18 14.98
N ASN A 49 6.99 -5.34 15.03
CA ASN A 49 6.35 -6.49 15.63
C ASN A 49 6.31 -7.66 14.65
N ALA A 50 7.25 -8.59 14.80
CA ALA A 50 7.34 -9.80 13.97
C ALA A 50 6.05 -10.65 13.99
N ALA A 51 5.32 -10.70 15.11
CA ALA A 51 4.06 -11.44 15.21
C ALA A 51 2.91 -10.76 14.46
N PHE A 52 2.93 -9.43 14.33
CA PHE A 52 2.02 -8.72 13.42
C PHE A 52 2.39 -9.01 11.97
N MET A 53 3.67 -8.86 11.63
CA MET A 53 4.17 -8.93 10.26
C MET A 53 3.99 -10.32 9.63
N SER A 54 4.00 -11.38 10.44
CA SER A 54 3.80 -12.77 10.00
C SER A 54 2.34 -13.25 10.02
N ASP A 55 1.41 -12.50 10.63
CA ASP A 55 -0.01 -12.87 10.70
C ASP A 55 -0.77 -12.23 9.53
N SER A 56 -1.00 -12.99 8.46
CA SER A 56 -1.73 -12.52 7.27
C SER A 56 -3.18 -12.09 7.54
N ARG A 57 -3.75 -12.43 8.72
CA ARG A 57 -5.07 -11.92 9.14
C ARG A 57 -5.00 -10.49 9.65
N LYS A 58 -3.82 -10.02 10.08
CA LYS A 58 -3.58 -8.70 10.66
C LYS A 58 -2.80 -7.81 9.69
N CYS A 59 -1.73 -8.35 9.11
CA CYS A 59 -0.91 -7.69 8.11
C CYS A 59 -1.38 -8.12 6.71
N LEU A 60 -2.18 -7.26 6.09
CA LEU A 60 -2.80 -7.50 4.78
C LEU A 60 -1.77 -7.80 3.70
N PHE A 61 -0.62 -7.13 3.72
CA PHE A 61 0.51 -7.39 2.84
C PHE A 61 1.66 -7.92 3.67
N THR A 62 1.77 -9.24 3.74
CA THR A 62 2.83 -9.92 4.49
C THR A 62 4.18 -9.61 3.84
N PRO A 63 5.04 -8.81 4.50
CA PRO A 63 6.34 -8.48 3.96
C PRO A 63 7.28 -9.68 4.10
N PHE A 64 8.33 -9.73 3.28
CA PHE A 64 9.41 -10.69 3.51
C PHE A 64 9.94 -10.54 4.93
N ASP A 65 10.31 -11.64 5.55
CA ASP A 65 11.10 -11.54 6.78
C ASP A 65 12.52 -11.05 6.48
N GLU A 66 13.24 -10.71 7.54
CA GLU A 66 14.59 -10.16 7.44
C GLU A 66 15.59 -11.18 6.84
N GLU A 67 15.49 -12.45 7.24
CA GLU A 67 16.36 -13.52 6.74
C GLU A 67 16.04 -13.86 5.28
N GLU A 68 14.76 -13.88 4.91
CA GLU A 68 14.31 -14.04 3.54
C GLU A 68 14.89 -12.97 2.64
N LEU A 69 14.82 -11.69 3.02
CA LEU A 69 15.38 -10.61 2.22
C LEU A 69 16.92 -10.66 2.15
N ARG A 70 17.60 -11.05 3.25
CA ARG A 70 19.06 -11.17 3.32
C ARG A 70 19.64 -12.16 2.33
N ARG A 71 18.89 -13.22 1.98
CA ARG A 71 19.28 -14.19 0.96
C ARG A 71 19.42 -13.57 -0.44
N TRP A 72 18.75 -12.44 -0.70
CA TRP A 72 18.81 -11.74 -1.97
C TRP A 72 19.89 -10.66 -1.93
N THR A 73 20.95 -10.86 -2.71
CA THR A 73 22.11 -9.96 -2.75
C THR A 73 22.29 -9.34 -4.13
N ILE A 74 22.87 -8.15 -4.20
CA ILE A 74 23.30 -7.59 -5.49
C ILE A 74 24.63 -8.28 -5.87
N PRO A 75 24.75 -8.90 -7.06
CA PRO A 75 26.00 -9.50 -7.51
C PRO A 75 27.18 -8.53 -7.47
N ALA A 76 28.36 -9.00 -7.07
CA ALA A 76 29.52 -8.13 -6.83
C ALA A 76 29.98 -7.38 -8.09
N ASP A 77 29.91 -8.04 -9.25
CA ASP A 77 30.22 -7.45 -10.55
C ASP A 77 29.25 -6.31 -10.91
N MET A 78 27.96 -6.50 -10.65
CA MET A 78 26.94 -5.46 -10.82
C MET A 78 27.13 -4.31 -9.84
N ALA A 79 27.44 -4.62 -8.57
CA ALA A 79 27.67 -3.62 -7.53
C ALA A 79 28.87 -2.71 -7.83
N GLN A 80 29.82 -3.16 -8.66
CA GLN A 80 30.97 -2.35 -9.08
C GLN A 80 30.70 -1.41 -10.25
N TRP A 81 29.58 -1.58 -10.97
CA TRP A 81 29.23 -0.67 -12.06
C TRP A 81 28.98 0.73 -11.51
N GLU A 82 29.62 1.73 -12.11
CA GLU A 82 29.60 3.11 -11.61
C GLU A 82 28.19 3.63 -11.38
N SER A 83 27.29 3.45 -12.35
CA SER A 83 25.88 3.83 -12.24
C SER A 83 25.12 3.11 -11.12
N MET A 84 25.53 1.91 -10.71
CA MET A 84 24.94 1.22 -9.56
C MET A 84 25.55 1.72 -8.25
N ARG A 85 26.87 1.93 -8.21
CA ARG A 85 27.55 2.51 -7.04
C ARG A 85 26.94 3.86 -6.67
N GLU A 86 26.76 4.76 -7.64
CA GLU A 86 26.13 6.06 -7.40
C GLU A 86 24.71 5.96 -6.83
N ARG A 87 23.92 4.97 -7.25
CA ARG A 87 22.56 4.76 -6.75
C ARG A 87 22.51 4.09 -5.37
N LEU A 88 23.53 3.30 -5.05
CA LEU A 88 23.68 2.63 -3.75
C LEU A 88 24.44 3.49 -2.72
N ASP A 89 25.06 4.57 -3.17
CA ASP A 89 25.75 5.57 -2.36
C ASP A 89 24.79 6.71 -2.00
N LEU A 90 23.89 6.41 -1.06
CA LEU A 90 22.96 7.41 -0.55
C LEU A 90 23.74 8.41 0.31
N LYS A 91 23.76 9.68 -0.12
CA LYS A 91 24.34 10.76 0.68
C LYS A 91 23.62 10.88 2.00
N GLU A 92 24.36 10.73 3.09
CA GLU A 92 23.85 10.95 4.44
C GLU A 92 23.43 12.41 4.63
N VAL A 93 22.44 12.62 5.49
CA VAL A 93 21.93 13.95 5.83
C VAL A 93 22.21 14.20 7.30
N ASP A 94 22.98 15.24 7.58
CA ASP A 94 23.20 15.70 8.95
C ASP A 94 21.92 16.31 9.53
N ALA A 95 21.65 16.03 10.81
CA ALA A 95 20.45 16.50 11.50
C ALA A 95 20.35 18.03 11.59
N ASN A 96 21.47 18.74 11.47
CA ASN A 96 21.54 20.21 11.48
C ASN A 96 21.61 20.81 10.08
N SER A 97 21.57 20.01 9.02
CA SER A 97 21.62 20.51 7.65
C SER A 97 20.37 21.31 7.27
N GLN A 98 20.48 22.19 6.27
CA GLN A 98 19.32 22.90 5.73
C GLN A 98 18.22 21.92 5.26
N LEU A 99 18.63 20.78 4.67
CA LEU A 99 17.72 19.73 4.25
C LEU A 99 16.93 19.14 5.44
N ALA A 100 17.54 19.11 6.62
CA ALA A 100 16.94 18.62 7.84
C ALA A 100 15.95 19.58 8.49
N LEU A 101 16.27 20.87 8.45
CA LEU A 101 15.61 21.90 9.25
C LEU A 101 14.55 22.68 8.45
N SER A 102 14.83 22.99 7.18
CA SER A 102 13.95 23.78 6.32
C SER A 102 14.30 23.58 4.84
N PRO A 103 14.06 22.37 4.29
CA PRO A 103 14.40 22.09 2.91
C PRO A 103 13.51 22.84 1.92
N SER A 104 14.09 23.27 0.82
CA SER A 104 13.34 23.75 -0.35
C SER A 104 12.63 22.60 -1.07
N PRO A 105 11.58 22.87 -1.88
CA PRO A 105 10.90 21.84 -2.67
C PRO A 105 11.83 21.07 -3.62
N SER A 106 12.85 21.73 -4.19
CA SER A 106 13.84 21.07 -5.05
C SER A 106 14.74 20.10 -4.27
N GLU A 107 15.13 20.45 -3.05
CA GLU A 107 15.89 19.57 -2.16
C GLU A 107 15.06 18.37 -1.69
N ILE A 108 13.78 18.57 -1.38
CA ILE A 108 12.84 17.48 -1.09
C ILE A 108 12.74 16.52 -2.27
N ARG A 109 12.48 17.05 -3.48
CA ARG A 109 12.41 16.24 -4.71
C ARG A 109 13.70 15.45 -4.95
N LYS A 110 14.86 16.07 -4.73
CA LYS A 110 16.15 15.40 -4.87
C LYS A 110 16.32 14.28 -3.84
N GLY A 111 16.05 14.55 -2.56
CA GLY A 111 16.13 13.53 -1.51
C GLY A 111 15.22 12.34 -1.77
N ILE A 112 13.98 12.57 -2.23
CA ILE A 112 13.05 11.51 -2.62
C ILE A 112 13.61 10.70 -3.81
N LYS A 113 14.18 11.37 -4.83
CA LYS A 113 14.81 10.70 -5.96
C LYS A 113 15.97 9.80 -5.53
N ASP A 114 16.81 10.28 -4.60
CA ASP A 114 17.94 9.51 -4.07
C ASP A 114 17.44 8.24 -3.33
N ILE A 115 16.43 8.39 -2.47
CA ILE A 115 15.79 7.25 -1.76
C ILE A 115 15.19 6.25 -2.76
N MET A 116 14.42 6.74 -3.74
CA MET A 116 13.81 5.89 -4.75
C MET A 116 14.84 5.18 -5.63
N ALA A 117 15.95 5.85 -5.98
CA ALA A 117 17.04 5.24 -6.72
C ALA A 117 17.68 4.10 -5.91
N TYR A 118 17.92 4.31 -4.61
CA TYR A 118 18.45 3.31 -3.70
C TYR A 118 17.51 2.10 -3.56
N LEU A 119 16.22 2.35 -3.25
CA LEU A 119 15.21 1.31 -3.07
C LEU A 119 15.00 0.50 -4.36
N ASN A 120 14.83 1.17 -5.49
CA ASN A 120 14.66 0.48 -6.78
C ASN A 120 15.89 -0.32 -7.17
N THR A 121 17.10 0.19 -6.90
CA THR A 121 18.33 -0.56 -7.21
C THR A 121 18.39 -1.84 -6.39
N ASN A 122 18.13 -1.76 -5.09
CA ASN A 122 18.04 -2.95 -4.24
C ASN A 122 16.94 -3.91 -4.71
N PHE A 123 15.75 -3.42 -5.03
CA PHE A 123 14.63 -4.27 -5.43
C PHE A 123 14.85 -4.95 -6.80
N MET A 124 15.44 -4.26 -7.77
CA MET A 124 15.58 -4.74 -9.15
C MET A 124 16.80 -5.62 -9.38
N PHE A 125 17.88 -5.42 -8.63
CA PHE A 125 19.17 -6.07 -8.90
C PHE A 125 19.57 -7.11 -7.87
N ARG A 126 18.89 -7.22 -6.73
CA ARG A 126 19.10 -8.35 -5.82
C ARG A 126 18.66 -9.65 -6.48
N SER A 127 19.43 -10.71 -6.34
CA SER A 127 19.17 -12.02 -6.95
C SER A 127 19.61 -13.19 -6.07
N ILE A 128 19.03 -14.36 -6.35
CA ILE A 128 19.51 -15.67 -5.90
C ILE A 128 19.77 -16.49 -7.16
N GLY A 129 21.03 -16.87 -7.39
CA GLY A 129 21.45 -17.44 -8.67
C GLY A 129 21.13 -16.48 -9.82
N SER A 130 20.41 -16.97 -10.84
CA SER A 130 19.96 -16.17 -11.99
C SER A 130 18.62 -15.45 -11.78
N THR A 131 17.92 -15.72 -10.68
CA THR A 131 16.58 -15.16 -10.44
C THR A 131 16.67 -13.84 -9.69
N LYS A 132 16.16 -12.77 -10.31
CA LYS A 132 16.05 -11.43 -9.68
C LYS A 132 14.85 -11.36 -8.73
N LEU A 133 15.00 -10.65 -7.61
CA LEU A 133 13.95 -10.45 -6.60
C LEU A 133 12.65 -9.93 -7.23
N CYS A 134 12.74 -8.86 -8.03
CA CYS A 134 11.57 -8.29 -8.70
C CYS A 134 10.86 -9.26 -9.67
N SER A 135 11.60 -10.22 -10.25
CA SER A 135 11.07 -11.22 -11.18
C SER A 135 10.52 -12.46 -10.48
N ALA A 136 10.97 -12.74 -9.26
CA ALA A 136 10.48 -13.85 -8.44
C ALA A 136 9.07 -13.59 -7.87
N LEU A 137 8.63 -12.33 -7.88
CA LEU A 137 7.37 -11.90 -7.29
C LEU A 137 6.22 -11.85 -8.31
N GLY A 138 4.98 -11.96 -7.81
CA GLY A 138 3.77 -11.91 -8.62
C GLY A 138 3.41 -10.52 -9.15
N TRP A 139 4.07 -9.45 -8.68
CA TRP A 139 3.75 -8.07 -9.05
C TRP A 139 3.97 -7.76 -10.53
N THR A 140 2.96 -7.17 -11.18
CA THR A 140 3.02 -6.72 -12.58
C THR A 140 2.62 -5.26 -12.68
N VAL A 141 3.34 -4.49 -13.49
CA VAL A 141 3.07 -3.06 -13.70
C VAL A 141 1.68 -2.88 -14.31
N ILE A 142 0.89 -1.99 -13.72
CA ILE A 142 -0.34 -1.46 -14.31
C ILE A 142 0.04 -0.16 -15.01
N ASP A 143 -0.34 0.00 -16.27
CA ASP A 143 -0.12 1.27 -16.98
C ASP A 143 -0.90 2.37 -16.23
N PRO A 144 -0.23 3.41 -15.69
CA PRO A 144 -0.92 4.49 -15.00
C PRO A 144 -1.97 5.19 -15.88
N ARG A 145 -1.83 5.14 -17.21
CA ARG A 145 -2.82 5.67 -18.17
C ARG A 145 -4.06 4.80 -18.28
N SER A 146 -3.94 3.51 -17.99
CA SER A 146 -5.09 2.57 -17.95
C SER A 146 -5.98 2.82 -16.73
N VAL A 147 -5.44 3.51 -15.72
CA VAL A 147 -6.24 4.06 -14.64
C VAL A 147 -7.04 5.24 -15.21
N ASP A 148 -8.10 4.92 -15.95
CA ASP A 148 -9.02 5.88 -16.54
C ASP A 148 -9.79 6.55 -15.40
N SER A 149 -9.21 7.62 -14.87
CA SER A 149 -9.98 8.59 -14.14
C SER A 149 -10.72 9.42 -15.19
N ARG A 150 -12.02 9.14 -15.37
CA ARG A 150 -12.97 10.12 -15.94
C ARG A 150 -12.84 11.51 -15.27
N ASN A 151 -12.17 11.58 -14.13
CA ASN A 151 -11.59 12.75 -13.49
C ASN A 151 -10.06 12.78 -13.67
N LYS A 152 -9.55 13.21 -14.82
CA LYS A 152 -8.12 13.26 -15.20
C LYS A 152 -7.22 14.11 -14.28
N ASP A 153 -7.74 14.62 -13.18
CA ASP A 153 -7.21 15.81 -12.52
C ASP A 153 -6.49 15.55 -11.20
N PHE A 154 -6.74 14.43 -10.50
CA PHE A 154 -6.33 14.33 -9.09
C PHE A 154 -5.09 13.50 -8.77
N LEU A 155 -4.76 12.36 -9.41
CA LEU A 155 -3.43 11.75 -9.17
C LEU A 155 -2.64 11.37 -10.40
N PHE A 156 -3.34 11.12 -11.51
CA PHE A 156 -2.74 10.71 -12.77
C PHE A 156 -2.52 11.86 -13.75
N SER A 157 -2.86 13.10 -13.34
CA SER A 157 -2.35 14.30 -13.99
C SER A 157 -0.83 14.34 -13.80
N GLY A 158 -0.08 14.39 -14.90
CA GLY A 158 1.38 14.41 -14.86
C GLY A 158 1.88 15.50 -13.91
N HIS A 159 2.69 15.11 -12.91
CA HIS A 159 3.24 15.97 -11.86
C HIS A 159 2.27 16.50 -10.79
N GLY A 160 1.04 16.00 -10.74
CA GLY A 160 0.24 16.05 -9.51
C GLY A 160 0.05 17.44 -8.92
N THR A 161 -0.28 18.43 -9.76
CA THR A 161 -0.79 19.71 -9.29
C THR A 161 -2.31 19.69 -9.42
N LYS A 162 -3.02 19.81 -8.30
CA LYS A 162 -4.47 20.06 -8.36
C LYS A 162 -4.68 21.46 -8.93
N VAL A 163 -5.25 21.53 -10.14
CA VAL A 163 -5.50 22.78 -10.87
C VAL A 163 -6.21 23.78 -9.97
N GLY A 164 -5.69 25.01 -9.89
CA GLY A 164 -6.28 26.10 -9.11
C GLY A 164 -5.96 26.09 -7.61
N THR A 165 -5.05 25.22 -7.14
CA THR A 165 -4.65 25.15 -5.72
C THR A 165 -3.13 25.05 -5.56
N THR A 166 -2.58 25.70 -4.52
CA THR A 166 -1.16 25.65 -4.16
C THR A 166 -0.87 24.42 -3.29
N PHE A 167 -1.06 23.22 -3.83
CA PHE A 167 -0.64 22.00 -3.13
C PHE A 167 0.80 21.64 -3.49
N PRO A 168 1.56 21.04 -2.53
CA PRO A 168 2.85 20.45 -2.84
C PRO A 168 2.70 19.41 -3.95
N SER A 169 3.61 19.43 -4.93
CA SER A 169 3.57 18.51 -6.05
C SER A 169 3.68 17.06 -5.55
N TRP A 170 3.08 16.12 -6.28
CA TRP A 170 3.28 14.69 -6.05
C TRP A 170 3.60 13.93 -7.34
N GLN A 171 4.11 12.72 -7.17
CA GLN A 171 4.51 11.83 -8.24
C GLN A 171 4.14 10.39 -7.88
N VAL A 172 3.57 9.67 -8.84
CA VAL A 172 3.42 8.21 -8.77
C VAL A 172 4.67 7.59 -9.41
N TRP A 173 5.36 6.73 -8.66
CA TRP A 173 6.57 6.05 -9.12
C TRP A 173 6.28 4.68 -9.70
N SER A 174 5.30 3.98 -9.13
CA SER A 174 4.93 2.63 -9.54
C SER A 174 3.49 2.34 -9.12
N ILE A 175 2.76 1.65 -9.98
CA ILE A 175 1.50 0.98 -9.67
C ILE A 175 1.59 -0.43 -10.22
N GLN A 176 1.29 -1.41 -9.39
CA GLN A 176 1.41 -2.81 -9.71
C GLN A 176 0.20 -3.58 -9.20
N GLY A 177 -0.26 -4.53 -10.00
CA GLY A 177 -1.27 -5.51 -9.61
C GLY A 177 -0.62 -6.85 -9.33
N TRP A 178 -1.14 -7.60 -8.37
CA TRP A 178 -0.67 -8.96 -8.11
C TRP A 178 -1.16 -9.91 -9.20
N ARG A 179 -0.31 -10.83 -9.68
CA ARG A 179 -0.72 -11.90 -10.59
C ARG A 179 -1.27 -13.08 -9.81
N GLU A 180 -2.46 -13.51 -10.18
CA GLU A 180 -3.10 -14.72 -9.67
C GLU A 180 -3.31 -15.72 -10.81
N LYS A 181 -3.42 -17.01 -10.46
CA LYS A 181 -3.74 -18.05 -11.44
C LYS A 181 -5.18 -17.86 -11.91
N ASN A 182 -5.39 -17.90 -13.21
CA ASN A 182 -6.74 -17.83 -13.78
C ASN A 182 -7.55 -19.07 -13.35
N PRO A 183 -8.70 -18.91 -12.65
CA PRO A 183 -9.56 -20.02 -12.26
C PRO A 183 -10.11 -20.81 -13.45
N ALA A 184 -10.26 -20.19 -14.62
CA ALA A 184 -10.81 -20.79 -15.84
C ALA A 184 -9.78 -21.56 -16.69
N GLY A 185 -8.51 -21.61 -16.29
CA GLY A 185 -7.46 -22.40 -16.94
C GLY A 185 -6.41 -21.61 -17.74
N ALA A 186 -5.21 -22.22 -17.82
CA ALA A 186 -3.95 -21.84 -18.48
C ALA A 186 -3.65 -20.33 -18.59
N GLY A 187 -3.35 -19.68 -17.46
CA GLY A 187 -2.77 -18.36 -17.46
C GLY A 187 -2.68 -17.71 -16.09
N TYR A 188 -2.06 -16.52 -16.06
CA TYR A 188 -2.16 -15.61 -14.94
C TYR A 188 -3.03 -14.43 -15.34
N GLN A 189 -3.89 -13.98 -14.43
CA GLN A 189 -4.58 -12.70 -14.54
C GLN A 189 -4.10 -11.77 -13.43
N ILE A 190 -4.39 -10.47 -13.56
CA ILE A 190 -4.17 -9.55 -12.46
C ILE A 190 -5.30 -9.75 -11.46
N GLY A 191 -4.98 -9.93 -10.17
CA GLY A 191 -5.92 -10.02 -9.04
C GLY A 191 -6.29 -8.64 -8.47
N PRO A 192 -7.12 -8.57 -7.41
CA PRO A 192 -7.66 -7.30 -6.91
C PRO A 192 -6.62 -6.47 -6.14
N SER A 193 -5.60 -7.11 -5.56
CA SER A 193 -4.53 -6.43 -4.84
C SER A 193 -3.71 -5.48 -5.69
N ILE A 194 -3.55 -4.25 -5.19
CA ILE A 194 -2.71 -3.19 -5.78
C ILE A 194 -1.58 -2.87 -4.81
N ARG A 195 -0.38 -2.66 -5.35
CA ARG A 195 0.68 -1.93 -4.66
C ARG A 195 1.03 -0.68 -5.44
N MET A 196 1.28 0.41 -4.72
CA MET A 196 1.74 1.64 -5.32
C MET A 196 2.80 2.33 -4.48
N ILE A 197 3.66 3.09 -5.16
CA ILE A 197 4.66 3.96 -4.54
C ILE A 197 4.39 5.38 -5.02
N ILE A 198 4.15 6.29 -4.09
CA ILE A 198 3.95 7.71 -4.39
C ILE A 198 4.96 8.55 -3.62
N SER A 199 5.17 9.77 -4.09
CA SER A 199 5.89 10.77 -3.32
C SER A 199 5.30 12.15 -3.40
N THR A 200 5.49 12.97 -2.37
CA THR A 200 5.07 14.39 -2.39
C THR A 200 6.09 15.30 -1.73
N GLU A 201 6.11 16.56 -2.16
CA GLU A 201 6.87 17.63 -1.50
C GLU A 201 6.27 18.07 -0.16
N ALA A 202 5.08 17.56 0.20
CA ALA A 202 4.45 17.90 1.46
C ALA A 202 5.27 17.41 2.66
N ILE A 203 5.29 18.20 3.73
CA ILE A 203 5.80 17.74 5.03
C ILE A 203 4.58 17.22 5.81
N GLY A 204 4.43 15.91 5.88
CA GLY A 204 3.30 15.26 6.53
C GLY A 204 3.48 15.17 8.05
N PRO A 205 2.48 15.53 8.86
CA PRO A 205 2.51 15.30 10.30
C PRO A 205 2.25 13.82 10.63
N CYS A 206 2.79 13.34 11.75
CA CYS A 206 2.73 11.94 12.15
C CYS A 206 1.30 11.41 12.35
N ASP A 207 0.37 12.27 12.76
CA ASP A 207 -0.99 11.94 13.19
C ASP A 207 -2.07 12.17 12.12
N ARG A 208 -1.69 12.59 10.91
CA ARG A 208 -2.65 12.87 9.82
C ARG A 208 -2.28 12.16 8.53
N ILE A 209 -3.29 11.89 7.72
CA ILE A 209 -3.13 11.36 6.37
C ILE A 209 -3.02 12.49 5.37
N LEU A 210 -2.07 12.39 4.44
CA LEU A 210 -1.90 13.37 3.39
C LEU A 210 -3.01 13.21 2.33
N LEU A 211 -3.40 14.32 1.72
CA LEU A 211 -4.40 14.35 0.66
C LEU A 211 -4.03 13.42 -0.52
N ASN A 212 -2.76 13.39 -0.92
CA ASN A 212 -2.29 12.53 -2.00
C ASN A 212 -2.29 11.04 -1.63
N GLU A 213 -2.13 10.69 -0.35
CA GLU A 213 -2.19 9.29 0.09
C GLU A 213 -3.61 8.75 0.07
N ILE A 214 -4.56 9.48 0.67
CA ILE A 214 -5.96 9.06 0.67
C ILE A 214 -6.56 9.16 -0.73
N GLY A 215 -6.16 10.16 -1.51
CA GLY A 215 -6.46 10.25 -2.92
C GLY A 215 -6.07 8.99 -3.65
N ALA A 216 -4.79 8.58 -3.52
CA ALA A 216 -4.22 7.41 -4.17
C ALA A 216 -4.97 6.12 -3.89
N ILE A 217 -5.33 5.93 -2.63
CA ILE A 217 -6.13 4.79 -2.22
C ILE A 217 -7.53 4.87 -2.85
N ALA A 218 -8.22 6.02 -2.75
CA ALA A 218 -9.58 6.17 -3.27
C ALA A 218 -9.67 5.97 -4.80
N GLU A 219 -8.71 6.51 -5.56
CA GLU A 219 -8.67 6.34 -7.01
C GLU A 219 -8.36 4.89 -7.41
N CYS A 220 -7.45 4.22 -6.70
CA CYS A 220 -7.17 2.80 -6.94
C CYS A 220 -8.38 1.92 -6.66
N ILE A 221 -9.14 2.19 -5.58
CA ILE A 221 -10.41 1.50 -5.30
C ILE A 221 -11.40 1.74 -6.44
N ALA A 222 -11.58 3.00 -6.85
CA ALA A 222 -12.52 3.36 -7.90
C ALA A 222 -12.16 2.74 -9.25
N PHE A 223 -10.86 2.70 -9.58
CA PHE A 223 -10.33 2.01 -10.75
C PHE A 223 -10.68 0.53 -10.72
N ARG A 224 -10.36 -0.15 -9.60
CA ARG A 224 -10.56 -1.59 -9.47
C ARG A 224 -12.04 -1.98 -9.50
N ARG A 225 -12.94 -1.17 -8.94
CA ARG A 225 -14.40 -1.38 -9.00
C ARG A 225 -14.99 -1.27 -10.41
N ARG A 226 -14.34 -0.59 -11.35
CA ARG A 226 -14.84 -0.39 -12.73
C ARG A 226 -14.48 -1.52 -13.68
N GLN A 227 -13.51 -2.33 -13.30
CA GLN A 227 -13.02 -3.45 -14.09
C GLN A 227 -13.97 -4.64 -13.92
N GLN A 228 -14.45 -5.21 -15.03
CA GLN A 228 -15.51 -6.21 -15.05
C GLN A 228 -15.06 -7.58 -14.52
N GLU A 229 -13.75 -7.80 -14.44
CA GLU A 229 -13.12 -9.01 -13.93
C GLU A 229 -13.01 -9.06 -12.39
N PHE A 230 -13.20 -7.92 -11.69
CA PHE A 230 -13.12 -7.84 -10.22
C PHE A 230 -14.42 -7.76 -9.39
N PRO A 231 -15.66 -7.75 -9.94
CA PRO A 231 -16.88 -7.90 -9.15
C PRO A 231 -16.94 -9.11 -8.20
N PRO A 232 -16.29 -10.27 -8.46
CA PRO A 232 -16.34 -11.38 -7.50
C PRO A 232 -15.51 -11.16 -6.23
N TYR A 233 -14.65 -10.14 -6.15
CA TYR A 233 -13.80 -9.93 -4.98
C TYR A 233 -14.50 -9.06 -3.92
N PRO A 234 -14.79 -9.59 -2.72
CA PRO A 234 -15.46 -8.82 -1.67
C PRO A 234 -14.55 -7.73 -1.07
N ILE A 235 -13.23 -7.89 -1.23
CA ILE A 235 -12.21 -7.01 -0.67
C ILE A 235 -11.26 -6.55 -1.78
N ILE A 236 -10.91 -5.26 -1.76
CA ILE A 236 -9.83 -4.68 -2.58
C ILE A 236 -8.67 -4.26 -1.64
N PRO A 237 -7.58 -5.06 -1.57
CA PRO A 237 -6.39 -4.70 -0.80
C PRO A 237 -5.52 -3.69 -1.56
N ILE A 238 -5.00 -2.68 -0.86
CA ILE A 238 -4.05 -1.72 -1.42
C ILE A 238 -2.87 -1.51 -0.46
N LEU A 239 -1.65 -1.70 -0.97
CA LEU A 239 -0.41 -1.31 -0.29
C LEU A 239 0.09 0.00 -0.88
N LEU A 240 0.22 1.02 -0.03
CA LEU A 240 0.78 2.32 -0.39
C LEU A 240 2.09 2.55 0.37
N LEU A 241 3.18 2.72 -0.40
CA LEU A 241 4.46 3.22 0.11
C LEU A 241 4.54 4.71 -0.22
N SER A 242 4.45 5.55 0.80
CA SER A 242 4.41 7.01 0.66
C SER A 242 5.74 7.61 1.10
N LEU A 243 6.40 8.37 0.21
CA LEU A 243 7.63 9.13 0.52
C LEU A 243 7.36 10.62 0.49
N PHE A 244 7.80 11.37 1.50
CA PHE A 244 7.49 12.80 1.56
C PHE A 244 8.42 13.61 2.44
N GLY A 245 8.40 14.92 2.21
CA GLY A 245 9.07 15.91 3.05
C GLY A 245 10.57 15.64 3.20
N ARG A 246 11.04 15.61 4.46
CA ARG A 246 12.45 15.61 4.83
C ARG A 246 13.05 14.20 4.82
N ARG A 247 12.97 13.52 3.68
CA ARG A 247 13.38 12.11 3.56
C ARG A 247 12.64 11.20 4.55
N ASN A 248 11.33 11.40 4.64
CA ASN A 248 10.46 10.54 5.43
C ASN A 248 9.60 9.68 4.51
N GLY A 249 9.02 8.65 5.09
CA GLY A 249 7.95 7.90 4.46
C GLY A 249 7.11 7.15 5.48
N ARG A 250 6.06 6.50 4.98
CA ARG A 250 5.28 5.55 5.76
C ARG A 250 4.64 4.51 4.85
N ILE A 251 4.21 3.43 5.47
CA ILE A 251 3.51 2.33 4.85
C ILE A 251 2.05 2.41 5.27
N ILE A 252 1.15 2.37 4.30
CA ILE A 252 -0.29 2.34 4.52
C ILE A 252 -0.82 1.08 3.85
N GLN A 253 -1.48 0.22 4.64
CA GLN A 253 -2.24 -0.91 4.15
C GLN A 253 -3.70 -0.54 4.19
N ALA A 254 -4.38 -0.57 3.06
CA ALA A 254 -5.79 -0.24 2.95
C ALA A 254 -6.60 -1.47 2.54
N ARG A 255 -7.77 -1.62 3.16
CA ARG A 255 -8.76 -2.65 2.88
C ARG A 255 -10.06 -1.96 2.53
N TYR A 256 -10.53 -2.11 1.30
CA TYR A 256 -11.88 -1.67 0.92
C TYR A 256 -12.82 -2.86 0.89
N ASP A 257 -13.92 -2.78 1.63
CA ASP A 257 -15.00 -3.76 1.61
C ASP A 257 -16.07 -3.35 0.61
N VAL A 258 -16.29 -4.17 -0.42
CA VAL A 258 -17.21 -3.87 -1.51
C VAL A 258 -18.67 -3.87 -1.04
N HIS A 259 -19.00 -4.68 -0.02
CA HIS A 259 -20.37 -4.78 0.49
C HIS A 259 -20.71 -3.63 1.41
N SER A 260 -19.85 -3.33 2.39
CA SER A 260 -20.10 -2.22 3.32
C SER A 260 -19.70 -0.86 2.72
N THR A 261 -19.00 -0.85 1.59
CA THR A 261 -18.37 0.32 0.94
C THR A 261 -17.36 1.06 1.82
N LYS A 262 -16.91 0.46 2.94
CA LYS A 262 -16.02 1.12 3.90
C LYS A 262 -14.56 0.85 3.57
N THR A 263 -13.71 1.82 3.92
CA THR A 263 -12.26 1.67 3.82
C THR A 263 -11.66 1.62 5.22
N GLU A 264 -10.79 0.66 5.46
CA GLU A 264 -9.93 0.60 6.64
C GLU A 264 -8.48 0.88 6.24
N LEU A 265 -7.80 1.72 7.02
CA LEU A 265 -6.39 2.05 6.84
C LEU A 265 -5.59 1.61 8.07
N LEU A 266 -4.56 0.80 7.86
CA LEU A 266 -3.51 0.53 8.85
C LEU A 266 -2.26 1.31 8.46
N ILE A 267 -1.79 2.17 9.37
CA ILE A 267 -0.76 3.17 9.11
C ILE A 267 0.46 2.88 9.97
N SER A 268 1.64 2.80 9.36
CA SER A 268 2.89 2.68 10.10
C SER A 268 3.27 3.99 10.80
N PRO A 269 4.16 3.96 11.81
CA PRO A 269 4.92 5.13 12.21
C PRO A 269 5.64 5.78 11.02
N LEU A 270 6.05 7.04 11.19
CA LEU A 270 6.93 7.68 10.22
C LEU A 270 8.31 7.00 10.25
N LEU A 271 8.79 6.68 9.06
CA LEU A 271 10.09 6.13 8.79
C LEU A 271 10.97 7.22 8.20
N SER A 272 12.24 7.20 8.60
CA SER A 272 13.22 8.24 8.33
C SER A 272 14.37 7.65 7.51
N PHE A 273 14.82 8.34 6.47
CA PHE A 273 15.83 7.87 5.50
C PHE A 273 17.03 8.83 5.42
N TRP A 274 17.65 9.08 6.56
CA TRP A 274 18.76 10.02 6.72
C TRP A 274 20.09 9.35 6.42
N ARG A 275 20.23 8.09 6.84
CA ARG A 275 21.44 7.28 6.72
C ARG A 275 21.11 5.97 6.03
N LYS A 276 22.11 5.41 5.36
CA LYS A 276 21.95 4.17 4.60
C LYS A 276 21.65 2.97 5.50
N GLU A 277 22.14 3.02 6.73
CA GLU A 277 21.97 2.01 7.78
C GLU A 277 20.63 2.15 8.51
N ASP A 278 19.82 3.18 8.18
CA ASP A 278 18.51 3.34 8.78
C ASP A 278 17.65 2.09 8.47
N PRO A 279 17.08 1.43 9.50
CA PRO A 279 16.32 0.20 9.31
C PRO A 279 15.05 0.44 8.47
N SER A 280 14.65 1.70 8.30
CA SER A 280 13.62 2.17 7.36
C SER A 280 13.81 1.64 5.94
N PHE A 281 15.06 1.61 5.42
CA PHE A 281 15.35 1.11 4.07
C PHE A 281 15.01 -0.36 3.93
N GLU A 282 15.42 -1.17 4.91
CA GLU A 282 15.11 -2.59 4.92
C GLU A 282 13.60 -2.83 5.02
N ILE A 283 12.91 -2.15 5.94
CA ILE A 283 11.46 -2.29 6.09
C ILE A 283 10.71 -1.93 4.81
N PHE A 284 11.08 -0.82 4.14
CA PHE A 284 10.49 -0.48 2.84
C PHE A 284 10.76 -1.54 1.78
N LEU A 285 11.99 -2.08 1.70
CA LEU A 285 12.31 -3.16 0.76
C LEU A 285 11.52 -4.44 1.04
N ARG A 286 11.32 -4.80 2.31
CA ARG A 286 10.52 -5.96 2.73
C ARG A 286 9.05 -5.80 2.32
N PHE A 287 8.48 -4.59 2.44
CA PHE A 287 7.14 -4.31 1.91
C PHE A 287 7.10 -4.20 0.38
N MET A 288 8.15 -3.72 -0.28
CA MET A 288 8.31 -3.84 -1.74
C MET A 288 8.47 -5.30 -2.18
N ALA A 289 8.84 -6.21 -1.30
CA ALA A 289 8.85 -7.65 -1.57
C ALA A 289 7.60 -8.38 -1.05
N SER A 290 6.63 -7.67 -0.46
CA SER A 290 5.47 -8.29 0.19
C SER A 290 4.60 -9.10 -0.76
N CYS A 291 3.92 -10.08 -0.16
CA CYS A 291 2.88 -10.86 -0.80
C CYS A 291 1.50 -10.41 -0.26
N PRO A 292 0.48 -10.30 -1.11
CA PRO A 292 -0.86 -9.88 -0.68
C PRO A 292 -1.68 -11.07 -0.13
N PRO A 293 -2.90 -10.87 0.40
CA PRO A 293 -3.67 -11.92 1.07
C PRO A 293 -3.96 -13.14 0.18
N GLU A 294 -4.13 -12.91 -1.13
CA GLU A 294 -4.47 -13.94 -2.12
C GLU A 294 -3.32 -14.95 -2.33
N SER A 295 -2.09 -14.58 -1.94
CA SER A 295 -0.94 -15.50 -1.96
C SER A 295 -1.03 -16.59 -0.89
N CYS A 296 -1.76 -16.33 0.20
CA CYS A 296 -2.01 -17.26 1.29
C CYS A 296 -3.24 -18.13 0.94
N SER A 297 -3.14 -19.00 -0.07
CA SER A 297 -4.14 -19.98 -0.54
C SER A 297 -5.61 -19.80 -0.06
N LEU A 298 -6.52 -19.54 -1.01
CA LEU A 298 -7.98 -19.42 -0.82
C LEU A 298 -8.61 -20.54 0.05
N ASP A 299 -8.07 -21.76 -0.01
CA ASP A 299 -8.55 -22.94 0.77
C ASP A 299 -8.38 -22.78 2.29
N GLN A 300 -7.40 -21.99 2.76
CA GLN A 300 -7.17 -21.77 4.19
C GLN A 300 -8.06 -20.65 4.76
N HIS A 301 -8.60 -19.76 3.94
CA HIS A 301 -9.46 -18.67 4.40
C HIS A 301 -10.93 -19.07 4.47
N LEU A 302 -11.46 -19.81 3.49
CA LEU A 302 -12.85 -20.26 3.51
C LEU A 302 -13.11 -21.34 4.59
N SER A 303 -12.13 -22.21 4.85
CA SER A 303 -12.25 -23.24 5.90
C SER A 303 -12.13 -22.69 7.33
N ARG A 304 -11.68 -21.44 7.51
CA ARG A 304 -11.42 -20.82 8.82
C ARG A 304 -12.36 -19.65 9.15
N MET A 305 -13.29 -19.33 8.26
CA MET A 305 -14.28 -18.24 8.44
C MET A 305 -15.69 -18.71 8.80
N SER A 306 -15.91 -20.01 9.03
CA SER A 306 -17.12 -20.48 9.71
C SER A 306 -17.06 -20.17 11.22
N ILE A 307 -17.45 -18.95 11.59
CA ILE A 307 -17.86 -18.66 12.96
C ILE A 307 -19.30 -19.16 13.12
N SER A 308 -19.41 -20.46 13.38
CA SER A 308 -20.50 -21.05 14.14
C SER A 308 -19.91 -22.22 14.90
N GLY A 309 -19.50 -21.99 16.15
CA GLY A 309 -18.96 -23.04 16.99
C GLY A 309 -20.02 -24.11 17.30
N PRO A 310 -19.63 -25.37 17.49
CA PRO A 310 -20.40 -26.29 18.29
C PRO A 310 -20.00 -26.17 19.78
N PRO A 311 -20.92 -26.48 20.71
CA PRO A 311 -20.73 -26.28 22.13
C PRO A 311 -19.70 -27.25 22.70
N ALA A 312 -19.11 -26.89 23.84
CA ALA A 312 -18.39 -27.81 24.68
C ALA A 312 -19.29 -29.03 25.00
N GLY A 313 -18.90 -30.20 24.50
CA GLY A 313 -19.47 -31.50 24.86
C GLY A 313 -18.47 -32.26 25.75
N PRO A 314 -18.96 -33.12 26.67
CA PRO A 314 -18.20 -33.57 27.83
C PRO A 314 -17.18 -34.67 27.48
N ASP A 315 -16.13 -34.74 28.32
CA ASP A 315 -15.11 -35.79 28.34
C ASP A 315 -15.71 -37.21 28.32
N PRO A 316 -15.21 -38.12 27.47
CA PRO A 316 -15.53 -39.54 27.55
C PRO A 316 -14.47 -40.28 28.37
N GLU A 317 -14.41 -40.03 29.67
CA GLU A 317 -13.92 -41.04 30.63
C GLU A 317 -15.09 -41.50 31.49
N MET A 318 -15.87 -42.46 30.97
CA MET A 318 -16.52 -43.51 31.75
C MET A 318 -17.24 -44.47 30.81
N PHE A 319 -17.23 -45.75 31.18
CA PHE A 319 -17.81 -46.92 30.51
C PHE A 319 -16.97 -47.57 29.40
N ARG A 320 -16.07 -48.46 29.82
CA ARG A 320 -16.18 -49.89 29.50
C ARG A 320 -15.67 -50.71 30.67
N GLY A 321 -16.61 -51.29 31.41
CA GLY A 321 -16.35 -52.48 32.20
C GLY A 321 -16.22 -53.69 31.27
N ASN A 322 -15.27 -54.55 31.60
CA ASN A 322 -15.53 -55.95 31.91
C ASN A 322 -15.10 -56.16 33.35
#